data_AF-A0A4Q3RYD3-F1
#
_entry.id   AF-A0A4Q3RYD3-F1
#
_cell.length_a   1.000
_cell.length_b   1.000
_cell.length_c   1.000
_cell.angle_alpha   90.00
_cell.angle_beta   90.00
_cell.angle_gamma   90.00
#
_symmetry.space_group_name_H-M   'P 1'
#
loop_
_entity.id
_entity.type
_entity.pdbx_description
1 polymer ?
#
loop_
_entity_poly.entity_id
_entity_poly.type
_entity_poly.pdbx_seq_one_letter_code
_entity_poly.pdbx_strand_id
1 'polypeptide(L)' 'MLFKRRTNKDDFEREVLREISYMRDMHGDDAPAVAKQRAARPRLGGARRRVIEEAARRLAADQKPSAPGSRTP' A
#
# COMPACT_ATOMS: atom_id res chain seq x y z
N MET A 1 -9.76 -24.87 18.16
CA MET A 1 -8.59 -23.97 18.06
C MET A 1 -8.80 -23.02 16.87
N LEU A 2 -9.14 -21.74 17.11
CA LEU A 2 -9.63 -20.80 16.08
C LEU A 2 -8.78 -19.51 15.92
N PHE A 3 -7.49 -19.54 16.29
CA PHE A 3 -6.68 -18.30 16.36
C PHE A 3 -5.67 -18.10 15.22
N LYS A 4 -5.52 -19.05 14.29
CA LYS A 4 -4.39 -19.06 13.33
C LYS A 4 -4.56 -18.16 12.10
N ARG A 5 -5.73 -17.52 11.90
CA ARG A 5 -5.98 -16.65 10.74
C ARG A 5 -5.78 -15.15 11.00
N ARG A 6 -5.83 -14.69 12.26
CA ARG A 6 -5.72 -13.24 12.56
C ARG A 6 -4.30 -12.72 12.41
N THR A 7 -3.30 -13.48 12.87
CA THR A 7 -1.87 -13.12 12.80
C THR A 7 -1.42 -12.77 11.38
N ASN A 8 -1.74 -13.60 10.38
CA ASN A 8 -1.34 -13.33 9.00
C ASN A 8 -1.93 -12.04 8.40
N LYS A 9 -3.11 -11.60 8.85
CA LYS A 9 -3.70 -10.36 8.35
C LYS A 9 -3.03 -9.13 8.97
N ASP A 10 -2.78 -9.17 10.27
CA ASP A 10 -2.13 -8.06 10.98
C ASP A 10 -0.67 -7.90 10.53
N ASP A 11 0.04 -8.99 10.26
CA ASP A 11 1.40 -8.96 9.72
C ASP A 11 1.43 -8.38 8.30
N PHE A 12 0.47 -8.77 7.44
CA PHE A 12 0.34 -8.19 6.10
C PHE A 12 0.07 -6.68 6.15
N GLU A 13 -0.87 -6.23 7.00
CA GLU A 13 -1.16 -4.80 7.16
C GLU A 13 0.06 -4.02 7.66
N ARG A 14 0.81 -4.57 8.62
CA ARG A 14 2.06 -3.98 9.11
C ARG A 14 3.11 -3.86 8.01
N GLU A 15 3.25 -4.90 7.17
CA GLU A 15 4.17 -4.87 6.03
C GLU A 15 3.76 -3.82 4.99
N VAL A 16 2.47 -3.71 4.68
CA VAL A 16 1.95 -2.68 3.76
C VAL A 16 2.23 -1.28 4.30
N LEU A 17 1.92 -1.01 5.56
CA LEU A 17 2.16 0.31 6.16
C LEU A 17 3.65 0.68 6.21
N ARG A 18 4.52 -0.30 6.52
CA ARG A 18 5.97 -0.11 6.48
C ARG A 18 6.45 0.18 5.06
N GLU A 19 5.94 -0.53 4.05
CA GLU A 19 6.30 -0.28 2.65
C GLU A 19 5.81 1.11 2.20
N ILE A 20 4.61 1.53 2.60
CA ILE A 20 4.09 2.88 2.31
C ILE A 20 4.99 3.96 2.92
N SER A 21 5.37 3.84 4.20
CA SER A 21 6.29 4.79 4.84
C SER A 21 7.63 4.82 4.11
N TYR A 22 8.22 3.65 3.84
CA TYR A 22 9.48 3.57 3.10
C TYR A 22 9.40 4.28 1.74
N MET A 23 8.31 4.08 0.99
CA MET A 23 8.15 4.72 -0.32
C MET A 23 8.00 6.24 -0.19
N ARG A 24 7.26 6.72 0.80
CA ARG A 24 7.12 8.16 1.07
C ARG A 24 8.43 8.80 1.51
N ASP A 25 9.15 8.14 2.41
CA ASP A 25 10.42 8.64 2.94
C ASP A 25 11.50 8.71 1.84
N MET A 26 11.52 7.73 0.94
CA MET A 26 12.54 7.63 -0.12
C MET A 26 12.18 8.37 -1.41
N HIS A 27 10.89 8.47 -1.74
CA HIS A 27 10.43 8.95 -3.05
C HIS A 27 9.42 10.10 -2.97
N GLY A 28 8.95 10.48 -1.78
CA GLY A 28 8.04 11.63 -1.59
C GLY A 28 6.78 11.53 -2.46
N ASP A 29 6.56 12.55 -3.28
CA ASP A 29 5.41 12.65 -4.19
C ASP A 29 5.45 11.61 -5.32
N ASP A 30 6.62 11.06 -5.67
CA ASP A 30 6.76 10.00 -6.67
C ASP A 30 6.47 8.60 -6.12
N ALA A 31 6.23 8.47 -4.81
CA ALA A 31 6.00 7.20 -4.13
C ALA A 31 4.97 6.27 -4.83
N PRO A 32 3.79 6.71 -5.29
CA PRO A 32 2.86 5.81 -5.98
C PRO A 32 3.32 5.39 -7.38
N ALA A 33 4.03 6.26 -8.11
CA ALA A 33 4.58 5.88 -9.41
C ALA A 33 5.65 4.80 -9.24
N VAL A 34 6.55 4.99 -8.27
CA VAL A 34 7.60 4.01 -7.93
C VAL A 34 6.99 2.71 -7.38
N ALA A 35 5.96 2.78 -6.54
CA ALA A 35 5.28 1.60 -6.02
C ALA A 35 4.62 0.77 -7.14
N LYS A 36 3.97 1.42 -8.12
CA LYS A 36 3.42 0.74 -9.32
C LYS A 36 4.51 0.06 -10.15
N GLN A 37 5.63 0.75 -10.39
CA GLN A 37 6.76 0.17 -11.13
C GLN A 37 7.37 -1.03 -10.38
N ARG A 38 7.48 -0.95 -9.06
CA ARG A 38 7.96 -2.06 -8.24
C ARG A 38 6.99 -3.24 -8.25
N ALA A 39 5.69 -3.00 -8.12
CA ALA A 39 4.65 -4.05 -8.21
C ALA A 39 4.69 -4.82 -9.54
N ALA A 40 5.04 -4.15 -10.64
CA ALA A 40 5.17 -4.75 -11.96
C ALA A 40 6.43 -5.64 -12.13
N ARG A 41 7.35 -5.68 -11.15
CA ARG A 41 8.58 -6.48 -11.28
C ARG A 41 8.29 -7.98 -11.18
N PRO A 42 8.63 -8.79 -12.21
CA PRO A 42 8.33 -10.22 -12.23
C PRO A 42 9.14 -11.05 -11.22
N ARG A 43 10.22 -10.49 -10.67
CA ARG A 43 11.10 -11.14 -9.69
C ARG A 43 10.60 -11.07 -8.23
N LEU A 44 9.45 -10.43 -7.98
CA LEU A 44 8.89 -10.37 -6.64
C LEU A 44 8.11 -11.64 -6.32
N GLY A 45 8.42 -12.28 -5.19
CA GLY A 45 7.61 -13.39 -4.67
C GLY A 45 6.16 -12.96 -4.41
N GLY A 46 5.22 -13.90 -4.54
CA GLY A 46 3.78 -13.61 -4.53
C GLY A 46 3.27 -12.84 -3.30
N ALA A 47 3.83 -13.10 -2.11
CA ALA A 47 3.48 -12.35 -0.90
C ALA A 47 3.97 -10.89 -0.96
N ARG A 48 5.25 -10.66 -1.31
CA ARG A 48 5.82 -9.32 -1.41
C ARG A 48 5.18 -8.50 -2.51
N ARG A 49 4.82 -9.13 -3.63
CA ARG A 49 4.08 -8.50 -4.71
C ARG A 49 2.73 -7.96 -4.23
N ARG A 50 1.96 -8.75 -3.48
CA ARG A 50 0.68 -8.31 -2.89
C ARG A 50 0.84 -7.12 -1.94
N VAL A 51 1.89 -7.12 -1.12
CA VAL A 51 2.19 -5.99 -0.22
C VAL A 51 2.44 -4.71 -1.01
N ILE A 52 3.26 -4.79 -2.07
CA ILE A 52 3.61 -3.61 -2.88
C ILE A 52 2.42 -3.15 -3.73
N GLU A 53 1.59 -4.06 -4.25
CA GLU A 53 0.36 -3.73 -4.98
C GLU A 53 -0.64 -2.99 -4.08
N GLU A 54 -0.86 -3.49 -2.86
CA GLU A 54 -1.75 -2.85 -1.89
C GLU A 54 -1.18 -1.50 -1.40
N ALA A 55 0.13 -1.41 -1.18
CA ALA A 55 0.80 -0.15 -0.86
C ALA A 55 0.63 0.87 -1.99
N ALA A 56 0.82 0.47 -3.25
CA ALA A 56 0.63 1.33 -4.42
C ALA A 56 -0.83 1.82 -4.53
N ARG A 57 -1.79 0.94 -4.26
CA ARG A 57 -3.23 1.28 -4.26
C ARG A 57 -3.55 2.32 -3.21
N ARG A 58 -3.05 2.17 -1.98
CA ARG A 58 -3.28 3.11 -0.87
C ARG A 58 -2.60 4.45 -1.10
N LEU A 59 -1.36 4.45 -1.58
CA LEU A 59 -0.65 5.68 -1.97
C LEU A 59 -1.38 6.44 -3.07
N ALA A 60 -1.91 5.74 -4.08
CA ALA A 60 -2.69 6.36 -5.14
C ALA A 60 -4.05 6.89 -4.65
N ALA A 61 -4.67 6.22 -3.68
CA ALA A 61 -5.93 6.68 -3.07
C ALA A 61 -5.73 7.92 -2.18
N ASP A 62 -4.60 8.00 -1.47
CA ASP A 62 -4.23 9.12 -0.63
C ASP A 62 -3.82 10.35 -1.46
N GLN A 63 -3.14 10.14 -2.60
CA GLN A 63 -2.85 11.21 -3.56
C GLN A 63 -4.06 11.70 -4.32
N LYS A 64 -5.12 10.89 -4.43
CA LYS A 64 -6.36 11.38 -5.01
C LYS A 64 -6.99 12.26 -3.93
N PRO A 65 -6.97 13.60 -4.06
CA PRO A 65 -7.63 14.44 -3.08
C PRO A 65 -9.07 13.95 -3.02
N SER A 66 -9.52 13.62 -1.82
CA SER A 66 -10.92 13.40 -1.50
C SER A 66 -11.73 14.40 -2.30
N ALA A 67 -12.56 13.90 -3.22
CA ALA A 67 -13.38 14.74 -4.08
C ALA A 67 -14.07 15.80 -3.21
N PRO A 68 -14.03 17.10 -3.58
CA PRO A 68 -14.72 18.13 -2.82
C PRO A 68 -16.22 17.93 -3.05
N GLY A 69 -16.91 17.26 -2.14
CA GLY A 69 -18.30 16.91 -2.42
C GLY A 69 -19.03 16.10 -1.38
N SER A 70 -19.09 16.58 -0.14
CA SER A 70 -20.29 16.43 0.71
C SER A 70 -20.11 17.20 2.02
N ARG A 71 -19.99 18.52 1.91
CA ARG A 71 -20.40 19.42 2.99
C ARG A 71 -21.60 20.19 2.45
N THR A 72 -22.75 19.55 2.47
CA THR A 72 -24.04 20.23 2.34
C THR A 72 -24.52 20.60 3.75
N PRO A 73 -25.20 21.76 3.89
CA PRO A 73 -25.43 22.46 5.16
C PRO A 73 -26.34 21.71 6.13
#